data_AF-A0A6A4W6T2-F1
#
_entry.id   AF-A0A6A4W6T2-F1
#
_cell.length_a   1.000
_cell.length_b   1.000
_cell.length_c   1.000
_cell.angle_alpha   90.00
_cell.angle_beta   90.00
_cell.angle_gamma   90.00
#
_symmetry.space_group_name_H-M   'P 1'
#
loop_
_entity.id
_entity.type
_entity.pdbx_description
1 polymer ?
#
loop_
_entity_poly.entity_id
_entity_poly.type
_entity_poly.pdbx_seq_one_letter_code
_entity_poly.pdbx_strand_id
1 'polypeptide(L)'
;MGRPRRNTGFRTSPGILDMALQIMGSSADTMTSLERLLVMSFDESTIDPHVTYDSTNDAVYGPNDKIQVVMVRSLCSHWKQPVFFDSNNDVPRTFQ
;
A
#
# COMPACT_ATOMS: atom_id res chain seq x y z
N MET A 1 14.20 -18.46 24.05
CA MET A 1 13.95 -18.69 22.61
C MET A 1 12.67 -17.92 22.25
N GLY A 2 12.78 -16.79 21.56
CA GLY A 2 11.63 -15.90 21.28
C GLY A 2 10.75 -16.47 20.17
N ARG A 3 9.41 -16.40 20.34
CA ARG A 3 8.46 -16.81 19.30
C ARG A 3 8.65 -15.95 18.05
N PRO A 4 8.65 -16.53 16.83
CA PRO A 4 8.67 -15.75 15.60
C PRO A 4 7.44 -14.84 15.55
N ARG A 5 7.66 -13.53 15.43
CA ARG A 5 6.59 -12.54 15.23
C ARG A 5 6.10 -12.66 13.79
N ARG A 6 4.93 -13.28 13.59
CA ARG A 6 4.36 -13.64 12.27
C ARG A 6 4.35 -12.52 11.22
N ASN A 7 4.29 -11.25 11.62
CA ASN A 7 4.02 -10.15 10.69
C ASN A 7 5.28 -9.42 10.19
N THR A 8 6.49 -9.74 10.66
CA THR A 8 7.70 -9.00 10.28
C THR A 8 8.25 -9.36 8.88
N GLY A 9 7.75 -10.45 8.28
CA GLY A 9 8.14 -10.90 6.94
C GLY A 9 7.39 -10.19 5.81
N PHE A 10 6.36 -9.40 6.12
CA PHE A 10 5.60 -8.64 5.14
C PHE A 10 5.85 -7.14 5.35
N ARG A 11 6.38 -6.47 4.34
CA ARG A 11 6.74 -5.05 4.37
C ARG A 11 6.15 -4.36 3.15
N THR A 12 5.73 -3.12 3.34
CA THR A 12 5.22 -2.26 2.28
C THR A 12 5.84 -0.88 2.47
N SER A 13 6.43 -0.34 1.42
CA SER A 13 6.87 1.06 1.35
C SER A 13 5.81 1.91 0.65
N PRO A 14 5.79 3.23 0.87
CA PRO A 14 5.05 4.15 0.00
C PRO A 14 5.40 3.94 -1.48
N GLY A 15 4.46 4.26 -2.35
CA GLY A 15 4.49 4.00 -3.78
C GLY A 15 3.58 2.86 -4.22
N ILE A 16 4.00 2.17 -5.28
CA ILE A 16 3.26 1.05 -5.87
C ILE A 16 3.37 -0.19 -4.98
N LEU A 17 2.23 -0.84 -4.75
CA LEU A 17 2.15 -2.07 -3.96
C LEU A 17 2.41 -3.30 -4.84
N ASP A 18 3.68 -3.56 -5.15
CA ASP A 18 4.07 -4.67 -6.04
C ASP A 18 3.54 -6.03 -5.59
N MET A 19 3.57 -6.30 -4.28
CA MET A 19 3.02 -7.55 -3.71
C MET A 19 1.52 -7.68 -3.96
N ALA A 20 0.77 -6.58 -3.88
CA ALA A 20 -0.67 -6.59 -4.16
C ALA A 20 -0.92 -6.88 -5.64
N LEU A 21 -0.17 -6.22 -6.54
CA LEU A 21 -0.26 -6.45 -7.97
C LEU A 21 0.12 -7.88 -8.36
N GLN A 22 1.15 -8.46 -7.73
CA GLN A 22 1.57 -9.84 -7.98
C GLN A 22 0.48 -10.84 -7.56
N ILE A 23 -0.09 -10.68 -6.35
CA ILE A 23 -1.19 -11.52 -5.87
C ILE A 23 -2.42 -11.40 -6.77
N MET A 24 -2.77 -10.18 -7.19
CA MET A 24 -3.84 -9.95 -8.14
C MET A 24 -3.58 -10.62 -9.49
N GLY A 25 -2.34 -10.55 -9.99
CA GLY A 25 -1.93 -11.22 -11.23
C GLY A 25 -2.15 -12.72 -11.15
N SER A 26 -1.69 -13.37 -10.08
CA SER A 26 -1.91 -14.81 -9.87
C SER A 26 -3.39 -15.17 -9.69
N SER A 27 -4.18 -14.28 -9.07
CA SER A 27 -5.62 -14.51 -8.89
C SER A 27 -6.39 -14.38 -10.21
N ALA A 28 -5.94 -13.50 -11.10
CA ALA A 28 -6.59 -13.20 -12.38
C ALA A 28 -6.62 -14.41 -13.34
N ASP A 29 -5.70 -15.36 -13.20
CA ASP A 29 -5.67 -16.59 -14.01
C ASP A 29 -6.90 -17.49 -13.79
N THR A 30 -7.52 -17.38 -12.61
CA THR A 30 -8.74 -18.12 -12.25
C THR A 30 -10.02 -17.32 -12.44
N MET A 31 -9.91 -16.06 -12.87
CA MET A 31 -11.04 -15.15 -13.03
C MET A 31 -11.56 -15.13 -14.47
N THR A 32 -12.88 -15.02 -14.59
CA THR A 32 -13.53 -14.73 -15.87
C THR A 32 -13.22 -13.30 -16.34
N SER A 33 -13.40 -13.03 -17.64
CA SER A 33 -13.20 -11.69 -18.21
C SER A 33 -14.07 -10.62 -17.54
N LEU A 34 -15.26 -11.00 -17.08
CA LEU A 34 -16.21 -10.11 -16.44
C LEU A 34 -15.81 -9.78 -15.00
N GLU A 35 -15.25 -10.76 -14.26
CA GLU A 35 -14.70 -10.52 -12.91
C GLU A 35 -13.44 -9.64 -12.94
N ARG A 36 -12.69 -9.70 -14.04
CA ARG A 36 -11.52 -8.87 -14.31
C ARG A 36 -11.87 -7.43 -14.74
N LEU A 37 -13.13 -7.16 -15.06
CA LEU A 37 -13.56 -5.81 -15.37
C LEU A 37 -13.51 -4.95 -14.10
N LEU A 38 -12.63 -3.96 -14.09
CA LEU A 38 -12.31 -3.18 -12.91
C LEU A 38 -12.29 -1.68 -13.18
N VAL A 39 -12.48 -0.92 -12.11
CA VAL A 39 -12.32 0.52 -12.06
C VAL A 39 -11.16 0.85 -11.13
N MET A 40 -10.39 1.87 -11.49
CA MET A 40 -9.38 2.48 -10.65
C MET A 40 -9.99 3.72 -9.99
N SER A 41 -9.93 3.80 -8.66
CA SER A 41 -10.40 4.94 -7.88
C SER A 41 -9.26 5.47 -7.03
N PHE A 42 -9.16 6.79 -6.96
CA PHE A 42 -8.18 7.51 -6.17
C PHE A 42 -8.88 8.37 -5.12
N ASP A 43 -8.31 8.46 -3.93
CA ASP A 43 -8.76 9.37 -2.89
C ASP A 43 -7.59 9.86 -2.02
N GLU A 44 -7.79 11.01 -1.37
CA GLU A 44 -6.85 11.58 -0.40
C GLU A 44 -7.46 11.55 1.00
N SER A 45 -6.81 10.83 1.92
CA SER A 45 -7.24 10.77 3.32
C SER A 45 -6.39 11.70 4.17
N THR A 46 -7.03 12.33 5.14
CA THR A 46 -6.33 13.09 6.19
C THR A 46 -5.74 12.13 7.21
N ILE A 47 -4.50 12.37 7.61
CA ILE A 47 -3.77 11.64 8.65
C ILE A 47 -3.23 12.62 9.69
N ASP A 48 -2.85 12.10 10.85
CA ASP A 48 -2.24 12.90 11.91
C ASP A 48 -0.79 13.26 11.55
N PRO A 49 -0.39 14.54 11.49
CA PRO A 49 0.91 14.98 10.98
C PRO A 49 2.10 14.75 11.93
N HIS A 50 2.18 13.58 12.56
CA HIS A 50 3.30 13.22 13.43
C HIS A 50 4.53 12.73 12.66
N VAL A 51 5.71 13.12 13.15
CA VAL A 51 6.99 12.56 12.70
C VAL A 51 7.20 11.22 13.38
N THR A 52 7.48 10.17 12.61
CA THR A 52 7.69 8.82 13.13
C THR A 52 9.00 8.24 12.60
N TYR A 53 9.78 7.62 13.49
CA TYR A 53 10.98 6.87 13.11
C TYR A 53 10.70 5.37 13.05
N ASP A 54 10.97 4.76 11.90
CA ASP A 54 10.97 3.31 11.71
C ASP A 54 12.40 2.77 11.80
N SER A 55 12.75 2.23 12.96
CA SER A 55 14.05 1.63 13.22
C SER A 55 14.38 0.43 12.31
N THR A 56 13.36 -0.14 11.66
CA THR A 56 13.53 -1.36 10.87
C THR A 56 14.03 -1.08 9.46
N ASN A 57 13.67 0.08 8.92
CA ASN A 57 14.12 0.56 7.61
C ASN A 57 15.06 1.78 7.74
N ASP A 58 15.39 2.16 8.99
CA ASP A 58 16.17 3.36 9.34
C ASP A 58 15.66 4.62 8.63
N ALA A 59 14.35 4.83 8.72
CA ALA A 59 13.65 5.88 7.99
C ALA A 59 12.81 6.75 8.92
N VAL A 60 12.81 8.06 8.65
CA VAL A 60 11.93 9.04 9.32
C VAL A 60 10.82 9.42 8.34
N TYR A 61 9.58 9.29 8.78
CA TYR A 61 8.37 9.62 8.03
C TYR A 61 7.72 10.89 8.60
N GLY A 62 7.13 11.70 7.72
CA GLY A 62 6.38 12.89 8.10
C GLY A 62 7.22 14.16 8.34
N PRO A 63 6.58 15.28 8.77
CA PRO A 63 5.15 15.38 9.05
C PRO A 63 4.33 15.46 7.76
N ASN A 64 3.36 14.57 7.60
CA ASN A 64 2.42 14.53 6.49
C ASN A 64 1.01 14.50 7.07
N ASP A 65 0.13 15.40 6.64
CA ASP A 65 -1.28 15.45 7.06
C ASP A 65 -2.22 14.81 6.05
N LYS A 66 -1.69 14.37 4.90
CA LYS A 66 -2.42 13.74 3.80
C LYS A 66 -1.70 12.50 3.30
N ILE A 67 -2.51 11.49 2.94
CA ILE A 67 -2.07 10.30 2.23
C ILE A 67 -2.98 10.08 1.03
N GLN A 68 -2.37 9.82 -0.11
CA GLN A 68 -3.04 9.45 -1.35
C GLN A 68 -3.11 7.94 -1.44
N VAL A 69 -4.26 7.41 -1.85
CA VAL A 69 -4.46 5.97 -2.02
C VAL A 69 -5.13 5.72 -3.37
N VAL A 70 -4.56 4.80 -4.16
CA VAL A 70 -5.23 4.24 -5.33
C VAL A 70 -5.71 2.84 -4.99
N MET A 71 -6.99 2.62 -5.24
CA MET A 71 -7.66 1.34 -5.13
C MET A 71 -8.10 0.87 -6.51
N VAL A 72 -8.00 -0.42 -6.76
CA VAL A 72 -8.77 -1.07 -7.83
C VAL A 72 -9.99 -1.75 -7.22
N ARG A 73 -11.10 -1.76 -7.96
CA ARG A 73 -12.34 -2.42 -7.56
C ARG A 73 -12.95 -3.10 -8.78
N SER A 74 -13.42 -4.34 -8.63
CA SER A 74 -14.19 -4.97 -9.70
C SER A 74 -15.57 -4.33 -9.84
N LEU A 75 -16.00 -4.16 -11.09
CA LEU A 75 -17.33 -3.65 -11.42
C LEU A 75 -18.40 -4.74 -11.31
N CYS A 76 -18.00 -6.00 -11.53
CA CYS A 76 -18.92 -7.11 -11.62
C CYS A 76 -18.71 -8.19 -10.53
N SER A 77 -17.82 -7.92 -9.58
CA SER A 77 -17.54 -8.78 -8.44
C SER A 77 -17.32 -7.96 -7.17
N HIS A 78 -17.47 -8.60 -6.02
CA HIS A 78 -17.35 -7.93 -4.72
C HIS A 78 -15.92 -7.97 -4.17
N TRP A 79 -14.95 -7.44 -4.90
CA TRP A 79 -13.57 -7.28 -4.41
C TRP A 79 -12.97 -5.91 -4.74
N LYS A 80 -12.08 -5.45 -3.87
CA LYS A 80 -11.27 -4.23 -4.03
C LYS A 80 -9.91 -4.44 -3.37
N GLN A 81 -8.86 -3.82 -3.92
CA GLN A 81 -7.49 -3.96 -3.43
C GLN A 81 -6.75 -2.63 -3.58
N PRO A 82 -6.08 -2.12 -2.54
CA PRO A 82 -5.14 -1.00 -2.70
C PRO A 82 -3.97 -1.44 -3.58
N VAL A 83 -3.57 -0.59 -4.51
CA VAL A 83 -2.45 -0.82 -5.43
C VAL A 83 -1.37 0.26 -5.33
N PHE A 84 -1.68 1.37 -4.67
CA PHE A 84 -0.73 2.44 -4.41
C PHE A 84 -1.13 3.17 -3.13
N PHE A 85 -0.14 3.60 -2.36
CA PHE A 85 -0.32 4.63 -1.36
C PHE A 85 0.93 5.50 -1.30
N ASP A 86 0.78 6.80 -1.11
CA ASP A 86 1.93 7.67 -0.90
C ASP A 86 1.50 8.94 -0.15
N SER A 87 2.45 9.58 0.52
CA SER A 87 2.24 10.90 1.09
C SER A 87 3.00 11.92 0.24
N ASN A 88 2.37 13.07 -0.06
CA ASN A 88 2.92 14.07 -0.98
C ASN A 88 4.33 14.58 -0.60
N ASN A 89 4.80 14.37 0.64
CA ASN A 89 6.08 14.89 1.11
C ASN A 89 7.08 13.83 1.63
N ASP A 90 6.85 12.53 1.45
CA ASP A 90 7.83 11.49 1.83
C ASP A 90 8.95 11.37 0.79
N VAL A 91 9.86 12.34 0.76
CA VAL A 91 11.25 12.02 0.43
C VAL A 91 11.88 11.53 1.74
N PRO A 92 12.20 10.24 1.90
CA PRO A 92 12.80 9.74 3.14
C PRO A 92 14.08 10.54 3.40
N ARG A 93 14.12 11.28 4.50
CA ARG A 93 15.34 11.99 4.89
C ARG A 93 16.28 10.99 5.54
N THR A 94 17.26 10.53 4.79
CA THR A 94 18.39 9.76 5.35
C THR A 94 19.25 10.72 6.16
N PHE A 95 19.64 10.31 7.37
CA PHE A 95 20.64 11.06 8.13
C PHE A 95 22.00 10.95 7.39
N GLN A 96 22.54 12.07 6.91
CA GLN A 96 23.93 12.18 6.44
C GLN A 96 24.88 12.34 7.62
#